data_AF-A0A3B0TEF3-F1
#
_entry.id   AF-A0A3B0TEF3-F1
#
_cell.length_a   1.000
_cell.length_b   1.000
_cell.length_c   1.000
_cell.angle_alpha   90.00
_cell.angle_beta   90.00
_cell.angle_gamma   90.00
#
_symmetry.space_group_name_H-M   'P 1'
#
loop_
_entity.id
_entity.type
_entity.pdbx_description
1 polymer ?
#
loop_
_entity_poly.entity_id
_entity_poly.type
_entity_poly.pdbx_seq_one_letter_code
_entity_poly.pdbx_strand_id
1 'polypeptide(L)'
;MTGAQLQGAYVSGKLDLSFATAKGMTRLINCRFDEDVVALQARFEFLNLSGSHLPGLNAQGATVTGNVFLRGGFTAEGEVSLSGAQIGGQLNCDGGHFSNANGDALNAQKLVVDEWIWRKV
;
A
#
# COMPACT_ATOMS: atom_id res chain seq x y z
N MET A 1 -13.65 15.52 -5.60
CA MET A 1 -14.23 14.61 -4.58
C MET A 1 -13.08 14.03 -3.78
N THR A 2 -13.17 14.08 -2.46
CA THR A 2 -12.15 13.50 -1.57
C THR A 2 -12.39 12.00 -1.40
N GLY A 3 -11.33 11.19 -1.40
CA GLY A 3 -11.42 9.76 -1.05
C GLY A 3 -11.46 9.54 0.46
N ALA A 4 -11.37 8.28 0.89
CA ALA A 4 -11.26 7.91 2.30
C ALA A 4 -9.91 8.40 2.88
N GLN A 5 -9.91 8.98 4.08
CA GLN A 5 -8.70 9.58 4.66
C GLN A 5 -8.56 9.25 6.14
N LEU A 6 -7.38 8.73 6.48
CA LEU A 6 -6.83 8.68 7.83
C LEU A 6 -5.45 9.35 7.80
N GLN A 7 -5.20 10.19 8.79
CA GLN A 7 -3.92 10.85 8.97
C GLN A 7 -3.54 10.85 10.45
N GLY A 8 -2.36 10.34 10.80
CA GLY A 8 -1.91 10.29 12.19
C GLY A 8 -2.67 9.27 13.06
N ALA A 9 -3.50 8.42 12.45
CA ALA A 9 -4.37 7.51 13.18
C ALA A 9 -3.64 6.26 13.66
N TYR A 10 -4.04 5.77 14.84
CA TYR A 10 -3.73 4.42 15.31
C TYR A 10 -4.95 3.54 15.04
N VAL A 11 -4.75 2.44 14.31
CA VAL A 11 -5.82 1.50 13.94
C VAL A 11 -5.51 0.16 14.61
N SER A 12 -6.22 -0.13 15.68
CA SER A 12 -5.99 -1.30 16.55
C SER A 12 -6.65 -2.58 16.06
N GLY A 13 -7.41 -2.52 14.96
CA GLY A 13 -8.12 -3.66 14.40
C GLY A 13 -7.94 -3.73 12.90
N LYS A 14 -8.35 -4.85 12.30
CA LYS A 14 -8.27 -5.05 10.85
C LYS A 14 -8.90 -3.91 10.04
N LEU A 15 -8.11 -3.33 9.13
CA LEU A 15 -8.62 -2.50 8.04
C LEU A 15 -8.75 -3.35 6.78
N ASP A 16 -9.97 -3.82 6.50
CA ASP A 16 -10.29 -4.61 5.32
C ASP A 16 -10.99 -3.77 4.26
N LEU A 17 -10.31 -3.55 3.15
CA LEU A 17 -10.76 -2.85 1.94
C LEU A 17 -10.91 -3.82 0.76
N SER A 18 -10.96 -5.14 1.01
CA SER A 18 -11.07 -6.14 -0.05
C SER A 18 -12.28 -5.88 -0.92
N PHE A 19 -12.10 -5.97 -2.24
CA PHE A 19 -13.13 -5.72 -3.26
C PHE A 19 -13.74 -4.31 -3.27
N ALA A 20 -13.27 -3.41 -2.40
CA ALA A 20 -13.78 -2.05 -2.32
C ALA A 20 -13.43 -1.25 -3.59
N THR A 21 -14.26 -0.26 -3.90
CA THR A 21 -13.94 0.76 -4.91
C THR A 21 -13.93 2.11 -4.23
N ALA A 22 -12.76 2.76 -4.19
CA ALA A 22 -12.60 4.09 -3.63
C ALA A 22 -12.31 5.11 -4.74
N LYS A 23 -13.15 6.14 -4.80
CA LYS A 23 -12.97 7.30 -5.69
C LYS A 23 -12.11 8.35 -5.00
N GLY A 24 -11.33 9.08 -5.78
CA GLY A 24 -10.33 10.01 -5.26
C GLY A 24 -9.19 9.31 -4.53
N MET A 25 -8.44 10.10 -3.79
CA MET A 25 -7.25 9.63 -3.08
C MET A 25 -7.61 8.94 -1.77
N THR A 26 -7.29 7.65 -1.67
CA THR A 26 -7.29 6.92 -0.40
C THR A 26 -6.00 7.24 0.34
N ARG A 27 -6.12 7.95 1.47
CA ARG A 27 -4.98 8.39 2.29
C ARG A 27 -5.00 7.62 3.60
N LEU A 28 -3.89 6.97 3.90
CA LEU A 28 -3.60 6.30 5.16
C LEU A 28 -2.21 6.76 5.59
N ILE A 29 -2.04 8.06 5.85
CA ILE A 29 -0.73 8.73 5.95
C ILE A 29 -0.31 8.88 7.41
N ASN A 30 0.95 8.59 7.72
CA ASN A 30 1.50 8.67 9.08
C ASN A 30 0.64 7.89 10.10
N CYS A 31 0.10 6.76 9.67
CA CYS A 31 -0.74 5.89 10.48
C CYS A 31 0.07 4.74 11.08
N ARG A 32 -0.45 4.16 12.17
CA ARG A 32 0.03 2.89 12.73
C ARG A 32 -1.10 1.87 12.71
N PHE A 33 -0.78 0.66 12.27
CA PHE A 33 -1.70 -0.48 12.25
C PHE A 33 -1.15 -1.61 13.12
N ASP A 34 -2.02 -2.23 13.91
CA ASP A 34 -1.68 -3.43 14.69
C ASP A 34 -1.87 -4.72 13.89
N GLU A 35 -2.68 -4.66 12.84
CA GLU A 35 -2.98 -5.77 11.92
C GLU A 35 -2.67 -5.37 10.47
N ASP A 36 -2.59 -6.36 9.58
CA ASP A 36 -2.39 -6.13 8.15
C ASP A 36 -3.48 -5.24 7.56
N VAL A 37 -3.08 -4.37 6.64
CA VAL A 37 -4.01 -3.67 5.75
C VAL A 37 -4.35 -4.61 4.59
N VAL A 38 -5.62 -4.97 4.46
CA VAL A 38 -6.08 -5.88 3.40
C VAL A 38 -6.81 -5.07 2.33
N ALA A 39 -6.36 -5.18 1.09
CA ALA A 39 -6.87 -4.50 -0.10
C ALA A 39 -6.96 -5.45 -1.30
N LEU A 40 -7.29 -6.72 -1.03
CA LEU A 40 -7.41 -7.78 -2.03
C LEU A 40 -8.43 -7.38 -3.12
N GLN A 41 -8.00 -7.37 -4.38
CA GLN A 41 -8.84 -7.00 -5.53
C GLN A 41 -9.55 -5.63 -5.38
N ALA A 42 -9.00 -4.73 -4.58
CA ALA A 42 -9.53 -3.39 -4.40
C ALA A 42 -9.26 -2.51 -5.62
N ARG A 43 -10.10 -1.49 -5.83
CA ARG A 43 -9.97 -0.51 -6.91
C ARG A 43 -9.79 0.88 -6.31
N PHE A 44 -8.69 1.54 -6.65
CA PHE A 44 -8.35 2.87 -6.20
C PHE A 44 -8.08 3.81 -7.39
N GLU A 45 -8.37 5.09 -7.22
CA GLU A 45 -7.75 6.10 -8.10
C GLU A 45 -6.31 6.38 -7.66
N PHE A 46 -6.10 6.61 -6.36
CA PHE A 46 -4.77 6.76 -5.77
C PHE A 46 -4.74 6.10 -4.39
N LEU A 47 -3.60 5.49 -4.04
CA LEU A 47 -3.37 4.89 -2.73
C LEU A 47 -2.10 5.48 -2.11
N ASN A 48 -2.20 6.00 -0.89
CA ASN A 48 -1.06 6.60 -0.21
C ASN A 48 -0.95 6.14 1.23
N LEU A 49 0.12 5.39 1.53
CA LEU A 49 0.51 4.95 2.86
C LEU A 49 1.82 5.62 3.34
N SER A 50 2.17 6.79 2.81
CA SER A 50 3.43 7.46 3.15
C SER A 50 3.57 7.66 4.67
N GLY A 51 4.75 7.33 5.20
CA GLY A 51 5.06 7.44 6.64
C GLY A 51 4.32 6.47 7.56
N SER A 52 3.52 5.55 7.01
CA SER A 52 2.74 4.60 7.82
C SER A 52 3.49 3.33 8.18
N HIS A 53 3.17 2.78 9.34
CA HIS A 53 3.78 1.56 9.89
C HIS A 53 2.70 0.49 10.03
N LEU A 54 2.94 -0.68 9.43
CA LEU A 54 1.98 -1.77 9.39
C LEU A 54 2.71 -3.12 9.42
N PRO A 55 2.09 -4.20 9.92
CA PRO A 55 2.69 -5.52 9.86
C PRO A 55 2.76 -6.03 8.41
N GLY A 56 1.75 -5.78 7.58
CA GLY A 56 1.74 -6.23 6.18
C GLY A 56 0.65 -5.55 5.35
N LEU A 57 0.83 -5.56 4.03
CA LEU A 57 -0.13 -5.02 3.06
C LEU A 57 -0.47 -6.09 2.04
N ASN A 58 -1.71 -6.57 2.04
CA ASN A 58 -2.19 -7.46 0.99
C ASN A 58 -3.00 -6.67 -0.05
N ALA A 59 -2.34 -6.23 -1.12
CA ALA A 59 -2.96 -5.57 -2.27
C ALA A 59 -2.94 -6.47 -3.52
N GLN A 60 -3.00 -7.79 -3.32
CA GLN A 60 -3.03 -8.75 -4.42
C GLN A 60 -4.21 -8.48 -5.36
N GLY A 61 -3.93 -8.41 -6.67
CA GLY A 61 -4.92 -8.16 -7.71
C GLY A 61 -5.59 -6.79 -7.65
N ALA A 62 -5.09 -5.85 -6.84
CA ALA A 62 -5.63 -4.51 -6.78
C ALA A 62 -5.38 -3.75 -8.11
N THR A 63 -6.31 -2.84 -8.44
CA THR A 63 -6.13 -1.91 -9.56
C THR A 63 -6.06 -0.49 -9.02
N VAL A 64 -4.99 0.23 -9.37
CA VAL A 64 -4.81 1.65 -9.05
C VAL A 64 -4.66 2.39 -10.36
N THR A 65 -5.57 3.30 -10.69
CA THR A 65 -5.50 4.01 -11.97
C THR A 65 -4.38 5.04 -12.00
N GLY A 66 -4.03 5.62 -10.84
CA GLY A 66 -2.91 6.52 -10.65
C GLY A 66 -1.81 5.89 -9.80
N ASN A 67 -1.36 6.64 -8.79
CA ASN A 67 -0.15 6.33 -8.05
C ASN A 67 -0.39 5.53 -6.77
N VAL A 68 0.59 4.70 -6.43
CA VAL A 68 0.76 4.07 -5.12
C VAL A 68 2.00 4.64 -4.44
N PHE A 69 1.82 5.22 -3.26
CA PHE A 69 2.91 5.81 -2.47
C PHE A 69 3.15 5.01 -1.18
N LEU A 70 4.31 4.33 -1.13
CA LEU A 70 4.85 3.58 0.01
C LEU A 70 6.21 4.18 0.44
N ARG A 71 6.23 5.50 0.67
CA ARG A 71 7.45 6.31 0.76
C ARG A 71 7.54 7.11 2.06
N GLY A 72 8.68 7.76 2.28
CA GLY A 72 8.83 8.78 3.32
C GLY A 72 8.61 8.24 4.73
N GLY A 73 9.30 7.14 5.07
CA GLY A 73 9.18 6.47 6.37
C GLY A 73 8.05 5.43 6.45
N PHE A 74 7.50 5.02 5.31
CA PHE A 74 6.64 3.82 5.27
C PHE A 74 7.43 2.61 5.77
N THR A 75 6.84 1.80 6.64
CA THR A 75 7.46 0.58 7.17
C THR A 75 6.49 -0.60 7.13
N ALA A 76 6.95 -1.72 6.58
CA ALA A 76 6.30 -3.03 6.67
C ALA A 76 7.25 -4.06 7.27
N GLU A 77 6.80 -4.79 8.30
CA GLU A 77 7.57 -5.83 9.01
C GLU A 77 7.24 -7.27 8.57
N GLY A 78 6.30 -7.39 7.64
CA GLY A 78 5.87 -8.58 6.93
C GLY A 78 5.68 -8.28 5.45
N GLU A 79 5.06 -9.21 4.72
CA GLU A 79 4.94 -9.12 3.26
C GLU A 79 4.09 -7.91 2.82
N VAL A 80 4.63 -7.12 1.89
CA VAL A 80 3.83 -6.26 1.02
C VAL A 80 3.56 -7.03 -0.28
N SER A 81 2.33 -7.51 -0.44
CA SER A 81 1.91 -8.25 -1.62
C SER A 81 1.20 -7.36 -2.62
N LEU A 82 1.83 -7.16 -3.77
CA LEU A 82 1.30 -6.51 -4.97
C LEU A 82 1.12 -7.53 -6.11
N SER A 83 1.03 -8.81 -5.77
CA SER A 83 0.94 -9.90 -6.75
C SER A 83 -0.27 -9.70 -7.68
N GLY A 84 -0.04 -9.66 -8.98
CA GLY A 84 -1.04 -9.44 -10.02
C GLY A 84 -1.73 -8.07 -9.98
N ALA A 85 -1.21 -7.11 -9.20
CA ALA A 85 -1.76 -5.76 -9.17
C ALA A 85 -1.44 -4.99 -10.47
N GLN A 86 -2.27 -3.99 -10.77
CA GLN A 86 -2.09 -3.08 -11.91
C GLN A 86 -2.07 -1.64 -11.40
N ILE A 87 -1.00 -0.91 -11.69
CA ILE A 87 -0.80 0.48 -11.26
C ILE A 87 -0.55 1.32 -12.53
N GLY A 88 -1.58 2.05 -12.98
CA GLY A 88 -1.52 2.91 -14.18
C GLY A 88 -0.75 4.22 -13.97
N GLY A 89 0.07 4.28 -12.94
CA GLY A 89 0.92 5.40 -12.60
C GLY A 89 2.17 4.91 -11.89
N GLN A 90 2.61 5.65 -10.89
CA GLN A 90 3.84 5.37 -10.20
C GLN A 90 3.63 4.45 -8.99
N LEU A 91 4.46 3.40 -8.88
CA LEU A 91 4.78 2.78 -7.60
C LEU A 91 6.03 3.46 -7.03
N ASN A 92 5.86 4.20 -5.92
CA ASN A 92 6.95 4.94 -5.29
C ASN A 92 7.25 4.40 -3.90
N CYS A 93 8.42 3.80 -3.75
CA CYS A 93 8.90 3.26 -2.49
C CYS A 93 10.05 4.07 -1.87
N ASP A 94 10.30 5.31 -2.33
CA ASP A 94 11.46 6.10 -1.89
C ASP A 94 11.51 6.30 -0.37
N GLY A 95 12.57 5.81 0.28
CA GLY A 95 12.71 5.92 1.74
C GLY A 95 11.68 5.10 2.53
N GLY A 96 11.09 4.06 1.92
CA GLY A 96 10.33 3.04 2.64
C GLY A 96 11.25 1.97 3.24
N HIS A 97 10.74 1.18 4.17
CA HIS A 97 11.44 0.03 4.74
C HIS A 97 10.55 -1.21 4.64
N PHE A 98 11.07 -2.26 4.01
CA PHE A 98 10.34 -3.50 3.76
C PHE A 98 11.17 -4.63 4.34
N SER A 99 10.63 -5.32 5.34
CA SER A 99 11.26 -6.46 5.97
C SER A 99 10.23 -7.57 6.18
N ASN A 100 10.67 -8.82 6.13
CA ASN A 100 9.85 -9.96 6.49
C ASN A 100 10.80 -11.08 6.94
N ALA A 101 10.79 -11.40 8.22
CA ALA A 101 11.70 -12.41 8.77
C ALA A 101 11.40 -13.84 8.27
N ASN A 102 10.18 -14.07 7.76
CA ASN A 102 9.66 -15.41 7.45
C ASN A 102 9.41 -15.63 5.94
N GLY A 103 9.83 -14.71 5.07
CA GLY A 103 9.59 -14.81 3.64
C GLY A 103 9.95 -13.55 2.87
N ASP A 104 9.32 -13.34 1.72
CA ASP A 104 9.56 -12.16 0.90
C ASP A 104 8.99 -10.91 1.57
N ALA A 105 9.79 -9.83 1.60
CA ALA A 105 9.33 -8.53 2.09
C ALA A 105 8.43 -7.81 1.07
N LEU A 106 8.64 -8.08 -0.22
CA LEU A 106 7.85 -7.54 -1.31
C LEU A 106 7.55 -8.66 -2.32
N ASN A 107 6.27 -8.96 -2.50
CA ASN A 107 5.80 -9.87 -3.53
C ASN A 107 5.16 -9.08 -4.68
N ALA A 108 5.93 -8.88 -5.74
CA ALA A 108 5.51 -8.16 -6.94
C ALA A 108 5.29 -9.08 -8.16
N GLN A 109 4.99 -10.36 -7.92
CA GLN A 109 4.77 -11.32 -9.01
C GLN A 109 3.66 -10.84 -9.94
N LYS A 110 3.94 -10.75 -11.25
CA LYS A 110 2.97 -10.28 -12.27
C LYS A 110 2.43 -8.86 -12.02
N LEU A 111 3.10 -8.04 -11.21
CA LEU A 111 2.79 -6.62 -11.09
C LEU A 111 2.98 -5.95 -12.46
N VAL A 112 2.00 -5.16 -12.89
CA VAL A 112 2.13 -4.22 -14.01
C VAL A 112 2.10 -2.81 -13.44
N VAL A 113 3.11 -2.02 -13.76
CA VAL A 113 3.23 -0.63 -13.32
C VAL A 113 3.80 0.22 -14.44
N ASP A 114 3.23 1.40 -14.65
CA ASP A 114 3.70 2.32 -15.70
C ASP A 114 5.04 2.97 -15.33
N GLU A 115 5.23 3.36 -14.07
CA GLU A 115 6.49 3.89 -13.55
C GLU A 115 6.87 3.31 -12.20
N TRP A 116 8.14 2.96 -12.00
CA TRP A 116 8.64 2.47 -10.71
C TRP A 116 9.80 3.33 -10.20
N ILE A 117 9.64 3.88 -8.99
CA ILE A 117 10.72 4.47 -8.19
C ILE A 117 11.10 3.55 -7.01
N TRP A 118 12.34 3.05 -7.02
CA TRP A 118 12.96 2.29 -5.93
C TRP A 118 14.28 2.94 -5.51
N ARG A 119 14.27 3.68 -4.40
CA ARG A 119 15.43 4.42 -3.89
C ARG A 119 15.42 4.43 -2.37
N LYS A 120 16.59 4.28 -1.74
CA LYS A 120 16.73 4.33 -0.27
C LYS A 120 15.75 3.39 0.45
N VAL A 121 15.52 2.21 -0.13
CA VAL A 121 14.61 1.18 0.39
C VAL A 121 15.38 0.09 1.09
#